data_AF-A2DIT6-F1
#
_entry.id   AF-A2DIT6-F1
#
_cell.length_a   1.000
_cell.length_b   1.000
_cell.length_c   1.000
_cell.angle_alpha   90.00
_cell.angle_beta   90.00
_cell.angle_gamma   90.00
#
_symmetry.space_group_name_H-M   'P 1'
#
loop_
_entity.id
_entity.type
_entity.pdbx_description
1 polymer ?
#
loop_
_entity_poly.entity_id
_entity_poly.type
_entity_poly.pdbx_seq_one_letter_code
_entity_poly.pdbx_strand_id
1 'polypeptide(L)'
;MDLEESANLDNLKSIHSHEFMDELEYIQETIKPKQVAQFYKIVLGHFENEVPEEVGRAILGAIAKVICIDEYLNIFIQTGSHLNLPYKKKQFIPDIYDILFVIVTAAPIAFEENLCRAFGGIIRRDPQKALTLLAMYSQHFNEIDNPWPMVDLLIQEAHRFQGIETATNYATLLAFLCRKYPDYCEGRSEHCWRKISALLALKDIPTLKSVYCALFSITEVYKEAISPLELMKPHLKIRDLQDSVLTLLLAAPPVGKDTRDKTLLQTLVMMSERNKNATLVMMRIATDNSFAEFLVQNAGLWMTKELPSVIDTMRLFFVVFAHSEIRRQISESPKFIEFLKMVTEGSSGSTLSMICTIIRRIDLNEDFIANLSESGFLGSFFTTAVHIKNVTAMHAAFLMLDTLAKIGYAREYLKMCEIVTKTIQDRGELCEVASLVAIQLCEYKRCVQVFKKVRLDEFMKRNLSNSKLKDNAAKFLDAIADE
;
A
#
# COMPACT_ATOMS: atom_id res chain seq x y z
N MET A 1 -71.08 -1.41 -15.19
CA MET A 1 -71.58 -2.70 -14.67
C MET A 1 -70.40 -3.62 -14.78
N ASP A 2 -69.41 -3.38 -13.91
CA ASP A 2 -68.11 -4.03 -13.95
C ASP A 2 -68.19 -5.15 -12.92
N LEU A 3 -68.60 -6.33 -13.38
CA LEU A 3 -68.29 -7.54 -12.65
C LEU A 3 -66.79 -7.72 -12.82
N GLU A 4 -65.99 -7.16 -11.90
CA GLU A 4 -64.57 -7.48 -11.77
C GLU A 4 -64.47 -9.00 -11.59
N GLU A 5 -64.15 -9.70 -12.69
CA GLU A 5 -63.86 -11.12 -12.70
C GLU A 5 -62.75 -11.39 -11.67
N SER A 6 -63.14 -12.02 -10.57
CA SER A 6 -62.22 -12.40 -9.51
C SER A 6 -61.54 -13.70 -9.90
N ALA A 7 -60.25 -13.82 -9.60
CA ALA A 7 -59.49 -15.04 -9.84
C ALA A 7 -60.22 -16.30 -9.33
N ASN A 8 -60.33 -17.32 -10.18
CA ASN A 8 -60.92 -18.61 -9.85
C ASN A 8 -59.85 -19.57 -9.32
N LEU A 9 -59.60 -19.52 -8.01
CA LEU A 9 -58.58 -20.36 -7.37
C LEU A 9 -58.86 -21.87 -7.46
N ASP A 10 -60.08 -22.30 -7.79
CA ASP A 10 -60.39 -23.71 -7.99
C ASP A 10 -59.72 -24.27 -9.25
N ASN A 11 -59.57 -23.44 -10.29
CA ASN A 11 -58.86 -23.79 -11.53
C ASN A 11 -57.38 -24.09 -11.26
N LEU A 12 -56.81 -23.49 -10.22
CA LEU A 12 -55.42 -23.69 -9.80
C LEU A 12 -55.21 -24.92 -8.91
N LYS A 13 -56.25 -25.65 -8.49
CA LYS A 13 -56.10 -26.85 -7.64
C LYS A 13 -55.59 -28.08 -8.39
N SER A 14 -55.67 -28.11 -9.72
CA SER A 14 -55.22 -29.24 -10.53
C SER A 14 -54.38 -28.76 -11.71
N ILE A 15 -53.12 -29.20 -11.78
CA ILE A 15 -52.21 -28.91 -12.89
C ILE A 15 -52.68 -29.47 -14.24
N HIS A 16 -53.71 -30.32 -14.25
CA HIS A 16 -54.31 -30.90 -15.45
C HIS A 16 -55.58 -30.18 -15.91
N SER A 17 -56.01 -29.13 -15.20
CA SER A 17 -57.15 -28.32 -15.64
C SER A 17 -56.79 -27.59 -16.95
N HIS A 18 -57.71 -27.58 -17.91
CA HIS A 18 -57.52 -26.86 -19.17
C HIS A 18 -57.30 -25.35 -18.96
N GLU A 19 -57.87 -24.80 -17.89
CA GLU A 19 -57.82 -23.38 -17.55
C GLU A 19 -56.64 -23.03 -16.61
N PHE A 20 -55.81 -24.01 -16.21
CA PHE A 20 -54.76 -23.79 -15.21
C PHE A 20 -53.74 -22.74 -15.66
N MET A 21 -53.26 -22.84 -16.90
CA MET A 21 -52.23 -21.95 -17.43
C MET A 21 -52.80 -20.56 -17.71
N ASP A 22 -54.01 -20.48 -18.25
CA ASP A 22 -54.71 -19.21 -18.50
C ASP A 22 -54.93 -18.47 -17.18
N GLU A 23 -55.42 -19.17 -16.15
CA GLU A 23 -55.63 -18.57 -14.82
C GLU A 23 -54.31 -18.06 -14.21
N LEU A 24 -53.20 -18.79 -14.36
CA LEU A 24 -51.88 -18.32 -13.89
C LEU A 24 -51.38 -17.08 -14.65
N GLU A 25 -51.70 -16.95 -15.93
CA GLU A 25 -51.25 -15.82 -16.76
C GLU A 25 -51.92 -14.52 -16.33
N TYR A 26 -53.23 -14.56 -16.06
CA TYR A 26 -54.03 -13.38 -15.68
C TYR A 26 -54.12 -13.14 -14.17
N ILE A 27 -53.53 -14.01 -13.34
CA ILE A 27 -53.71 -13.97 -11.88
C ILE A 27 -53.33 -12.63 -11.24
N GLN A 28 -52.32 -11.94 -11.77
CA GLN A 28 -51.88 -10.65 -11.24
C GLN A 28 -52.98 -9.57 -11.34
N GLU A 29 -53.81 -9.65 -12.38
CA GLU A 29 -54.87 -8.66 -12.68
C GLU A 29 -56.19 -9.01 -11.97
N THR A 30 -56.45 -10.29 -11.73
CA THR A 30 -57.75 -10.80 -11.24
C THR A 30 -57.75 -11.15 -9.75
N ILE A 31 -56.58 -11.33 -9.12
CA ILE A 31 -56.49 -11.74 -7.71
C ILE A 31 -56.79 -10.58 -6.74
N LYS A 32 -57.71 -10.83 -5.80
CA LYS A 32 -58.07 -9.89 -4.74
C LYS A 32 -57.23 -10.12 -3.47
N PRO A 33 -56.97 -9.10 -2.63
CA PRO A 33 -56.13 -9.24 -1.42
C PRO A 33 -56.50 -10.41 -0.51
N LYS A 34 -57.80 -10.68 -0.34
CA LYS A 34 -58.33 -11.78 0.50
C LYS A 34 -58.00 -13.18 -0.05
N GLN A 35 -57.72 -13.30 -1.34
CA GLN A 35 -57.44 -14.55 -2.05
C GLN A 35 -55.95 -14.89 -2.09
N VAL A 36 -55.07 -13.90 -1.89
CA VAL A 36 -53.62 -14.00 -2.08
C VAL A 36 -52.97 -15.10 -1.23
N ALA A 37 -53.30 -15.16 0.07
CA ALA A 37 -52.77 -16.21 0.95
C ALA A 37 -53.17 -17.62 0.50
N GLN A 38 -54.42 -17.78 0.04
CA GLN A 38 -54.93 -19.05 -0.46
C GLN A 38 -54.28 -19.42 -1.80
N PHE A 39 -54.09 -18.44 -2.69
CA PHE A 39 -53.36 -18.61 -3.94
C PHE A 39 -51.97 -19.19 -3.70
N TYR A 40 -51.14 -18.54 -2.85
CA TYR A 40 -49.79 -19.03 -2.55
C TYR A 40 -49.78 -20.44 -2.01
N LYS A 41 -50.71 -20.76 -1.10
CA LYS A 41 -50.84 -22.11 -0.54
C LYS A 41 -51.15 -23.15 -1.61
N ILE A 42 -52.07 -22.85 -2.53
CA ILE A 42 -52.46 -23.76 -3.62
C ILE A 42 -51.29 -23.99 -4.55
N VAL A 43 -50.70 -22.91 -5.09
CA VAL A 43 -49.70 -23.05 -6.14
C VAL A 43 -48.37 -23.62 -5.64
N LEU A 44 -47.97 -23.28 -4.40
CA LEU A 44 -46.76 -23.86 -3.80
C LEU A 44 -46.97 -25.32 -3.38
N GLY A 45 -48.20 -25.71 -3.03
CA GLY A 45 -48.55 -27.09 -2.69
C GLY A 45 -48.29 -28.08 -3.83
N HIS A 46 -48.36 -27.64 -5.10
CA HIS A 46 -48.01 -28.49 -6.24
C HIS A 46 -46.55 -28.99 -6.17
N PHE A 47 -45.63 -28.20 -5.61
CA PHE A 47 -44.23 -28.61 -5.50
C PHE A 47 -43.97 -29.70 -4.46
N GLU A 48 -44.96 -30.13 -3.68
CA GLU A 48 -44.86 -31.32 -2.82
C GLU A 48 -44.73 -32.60 -3.67
N ASN A 49 -45.29 -32.60 -4.89
CA ASN A 49 -45.23 -33.71 -5.84
C ASN A 49 -44.28 -33.40 -7.01
N GLU A 50 -44.15 -34.33 -7.95
CA GLU A 50 -43.50 -34.06 -9.23
C GLU A 50 -44.38 -33.12 -10.07
N VAL A 51 -43.80 -32.00 -10.50
CA VAL A 51 -44.47 -31.00 -11.34
C VAL A 51 -43.69 -30.90 -12.64
N PRO A 52 -44.37 -30.94 -13.81
CA PRO A 52 -43.72 -30.66 -15.09
C PRO A 52 -42.98 -29.33 -15.06
N GLU A 53 -41.79 -29.28 -15.66
CA GLU A 53 -40.92 -28.10 -15.57
C GLU A 53 -41.59 -26.82 -16.09
N GLU A 54 -42.30 -26.90 -17.21
CA GLU A 54 -43.05 -25.79 -17.80
C GLU A 54 -44.11 -25.23 -16.83
N VAL A 55 -44.91 -26.12 -16.22
CA VAL A 55 -45.95 -25.76 -15.24
C VAL A 55 -45.32 -25.14 -13.99
N GLY A 56 -44.23 -25.73 -13.49
CA GLY A 56 -43.54 -25.21 -12.32
C GLY A 56 -42.95 -23.81 -12.54
N ARG A 57 -42.37 -23.56 -13.73
CA ARG A 57 -41.88 -22.23 -14.10
C ARG A 57 -43.03 -21.23 -14.24
N ALA A 58 -44.15 -21.62 -14.84
CA ALA A 58 -45.33 -20.76 -14.92
C ALA A 58 -45.86 -20.37 -13.54
N ILE A 59 -45.91 -21.32 -12.60
CA ILE A 59 -46.28 -21.04 -11.21
C ILE A 59 -45.33 -20.01 -10.58
N LEU A 60 -44.02 -20.22 -10.68
CA LEU A 60 -43.04 -19.32 -10.05
C LEU A 60 -43.03 -17.93 -10.72
N GLY A 61 -43.19 -17.88 -12.05
CA GLY A 61 -43.35 -16.62 -12.78
C GLY A 61 -44.62 -15.86 -12.37
N ALA A 62 -45.73 -16.56 -12.17
CA ALA A 62 -46.96 -15.96 -11.66
C ALA A 62 -46.77 -15.43 -10.23
N ILE A 63 -46.10 -16.18 -9.34
CA ILE A 63 -45.76 -15.70 -8.00
C ILE A 63 -44.91 -14.43 -8.09
N ALA A 64 -43.83 -14.44 -8.90
CA ALA A 64 -42.93 -13.30 -9.07
C ALA A 64 -43.68 -12.03 -9.52
N LYS A 65 -44.65 -12.17 -10.43
CA LYS A 65 -45.53 -11.08 -10.88
C LYS A 65 -46.44 -10.56 -9.77
N VAL A 66 -47.09 -11.46 -9.03
CA VAL A 66 -48.05 -11.09 -7.97
C VAL A 66 -47.34 -10.38 -6.82
N ILE A 67 -46.15 -10.82 -6.41
CA ILE A 67 -45.40 -10.20 -5.31
C ILE A 67 -44.78 -8.84 -5.67
N CYS A 68 -44.90 -8.36 -6.90
CA CYS A 68 -44.52 -6.98 -7.24
C CYS A 68 -45.48 -5.94 -6.63
N ILE A 69 -46.61 -6.36 -6.06
CA ILE A 69 -47.56 -5.50 -5.33
C ILE A 69 -47.23 -5.62 -3.83
N ASP A 70 -46.89 -4.50 -3.18
CA ASP A 70 -46.41 -4.47 -1.79
C ASP A 70 -47.36 -5.15 -0.80
N GLU A 71 -48.68 -4.96 -0.94
CA GLU A 71 -49.67 -5.64 -0.10
C GLU A 71 -49.56 -7.17 -0.22
N TYR A 72 -49.33 -7.68 -1.43
CA TYR A 72 -49.28 -9.10 -1.72
C TYR A 72 -47.95 -9.72 -1.28
N LEU A 73 -46.84 -8.99 -1.46
CA LEU A 73 -45.53 -9.34 -0.91
C LEU A 73 -45.58 -9.47 0.61
N ASN A 74 -46.21 -8.51 1.30
CA ASN A 74 -46.35 -8.56 2.76
C ASN A 74 -47.11 -9.81 3.21
N ILE A 75 -48.18 -10.18 2.51
CA ILE A 75 -48.90 -11.43 2.75
C ILE A 75 -47.97 -12.63 2.51
N PHE A 76 -47.22 -12.65 1.40
CA PHE A 76 -46.28 -13.74 1.07
C PHE A 76 -45.20 -13.97 2.14
N ILE A 77 -44.74 -12.88 2.77
CA ILE A 77 -43.77 -12.92 3.87
C ILE A 77 -44.43 -13.39 5.16
N GLN A 78 -45.54 -12.75 5.57
CA GLN A 78 -46.23 -13.05 6.83
C GLN A 78 -46.77 -14.48 6.90
N THR A 79 -47.20 -15.06 5.77
CA THR A 79 -47.65 -16.46 5.72
C THR A 79 -46.52 -17.47 5.66
N GLY A 80 -45.25 -17.03 5.60
CA GLY A 80 -44.10 -17.91 5.44
C GLY A 80 -44.01 -18.58 4.06
N SER A 81 -44.79 -18.12 3.07
CA SER A 81 -44.86 -18.74 1.75
C SER A 81 -43.53 -18.71 1.00
N HIS A 82 -42.74 -17.66 1.20
CA HIS A 82 -41.36 -17.56 0.69
C HIS A 82 -40.46 -18.72 1.15
N LEU A 83 -40.67 -19.29 2.35
CA LEU A 83 -39.88 -20.43 2.84
C LEU A 83 -40.26 -21.76 2.17
N ASN A 84 -41.43 -21.84 1.55
CA ASN A 84 -41.97 -23.03 0.90
C ASN A 84 -41.58 -23.12 -0.59
N LEU A 85 -40.77 -22.19 -1.09
CA LEU A 85 -40.25 -22.26 -2.46
C LEU A 85 -39.44 -23.55 -2.68
N PRO A 86 -39.39 -24.10 -3.90
CA PRO A 86 -38.77 -25.39 -4.17
C PRO A 86 -37.23 -25.33 -4.25
N TYR A 87 -36.55 -24.80 -3.22
CA TYR A 87 -35.10 -24.59 -3.14
C TYR A 87 -34.24 -25.85 -3.42
N LYS A 88 -34.83 -27.04 -3.25
CA LYS A 88 -34.15 -28.32 -3.50
C LYS A 88 -34.23 -28.77 -4.97
N LYS A 89 -35.15 -28.23 -5.77
CA LYS A 89 -35.42 -28.61 -7.15
C LYS A 89 -34.61 -27.72 -8.11
N LYS A 90 -33.53 -28.28 -8.67
CA LYS A 90 -32.51 -27.52 -9.43
C LYS A 90 -33.07 -26.76 -10.63
N GLN A 91 -34.06 -27.33 -11.31
CA GLN A 91 -34.65 -26.78 -12.53
C GLN A 91 -35.40 -25.47 -12.30
N PHE A 92 -35.80 -25.18 -11.05
CA PHE A 92 -36.57 -24.00 -10.67
C PHE A 92 -35.74 -22.90 -10.00
N ILE A 93 -34.44 -23.14 -9.84
CA ILE A 93 -33.54 -22.19 -9.17
C ILE A 93 -33.49 -20.82 -9.89
N PRO A 94 -33.44 -20.74 -11.23
CA PRO A 94 -33.47 -19.44 -11.92
C PRO A 94 -34.68 -18.59 -11.54
N ASP A 95 -35.88 -19.19 -11.51
CA ASP A 95 -37.14 -18.51 -11.18
C ASP A 95 -37.22 -18.16 -9.69
N ILE A 96 -36.65 -18.99 -8.81
CA ILE A 96 -36.50 -18.67 -7.39
C ILE A 96 -35.63 -17.43 -7.20
N TYR A 97 -34.54 -17.27 -7.95
CA TYR A 97 -33.72 -16.06 -7.88
C TYR A 97 -34.51 -14.81 -8.26
N ASP A 98 -35.42 -14.90 -9.22
CA ASP A 98 -36.24 -13.77 -9.65
C ASP A 98 -37.26 -13.39 -8.56
N ILE A 99 -37.83 -14.38 -7.85
CA ILE A 99 -38.66 -14.12 -6.67
C ILE A 99 -37.84 -13.49 -5.54
N LEU A 100 -36.67 -14.04 -5.23
CA LEU A 100 -35.79 -13.50 -4.18
C LEU A 100 -35.28 -12.10 -4.52
N PHE A 101 -35.13 -11.78 -5.81
CA PHE A 101 -34.80 -10.44 -6.29
C PHE A 101 -35.89 -9.44 -5.88
N VAL A 102 -37.17 -9.75 -6.11
CA VAL A 102 -38.27 -8.88 -5.69
C VAL A 102 -38.26 -8.70 -4.17
N ILE A 103 -38.07 -9.79 -3.41
CA ILE A 103 -38.03 -9.73 -1.94
C ILE A 103 -36.87 -8.86 -1.45
N VAL A 104 -35.66 -9.02 -1.99
CA VAL A 104 -34.49 -8.25 -1.49
C VAL A 104 -34.61 -6.76 -1.79
N THR A 105 -35.27 -6.40 -2.89
CA THR A 105 -35.46 -5.00 -3.29
C THR A 105 -36.58 -4.31 -2.50
N ALA A 106 -37.68 -5.01 -2.22
CA ALA A 106 -38.87 -4.41 -1.61
C ALA A 106 -38.98 -4.67 -0.09
N ALA A 107 -38.49 -5.81 0.39
CA ALA A 107 -38.61 -6.23 1.79
C ALA A 107 -37.35 -6.97 2.28
N PRO A 108 -36.16 -6.34 2.31
CA PRO A 108 -34.91 -7.00 2.67
C PRO A 108 -34.93 -7.59 4.09
N ILE A 109 -35.75 -7.05 5.00
CA ILE A 109 -35.93 -7.56 6.37
C ILE A 109 -36.44 -9.01 6.39
N ALA A 110 -37.10 -9.49 5.32
CA ALA A 110 -37.57 -10.88 5.22
C ALA A 110 -36.44 -11.92 5.14
N PHE A 111 -35.20 -11.51 4.89
CA PHE A 111 -34.03 -12.40 4.93
C PHE A 111 -33.58 -12.66 6.37
N GLU A 112 -34.45 -13.35 7.11
CA GLU A 112 -34.16 -13.94 8.40
C GLU A 112 -33.38 -15.25 8.27
N GLU A 113 -32.95 -15.82 9.40
CA GLU A 113 -32.05 -16.99 9.45
C GLU A 113 -32.53 -18.18 8.58
N ASN A 114 -33.83 -18.46 8.56
CA ASN A 114 -34.38 -19.58 7.79
C ASN A 114 -34.31 -19.33 6.28
N LEU A 115 -34.64 -18.11 5.83
CA LEU A 115 -34.54 -17.75 4.42
C LEU A 115 -33.08 -17.70 3.98
N CYS A 116 -32.19 -17.14 4.80
CA CYS A 116 -30.73 -17.13 4.54
C CYS A 116 -30.17 -18.55 4.43
N ARG A 117 -30.61 -19.49 5.27
CA ARG A 117 -30.19 -20.90 5.19
C ARG A 117 -30.66 -21.56 3.89
N ALA A 118 -31.89 -21.29 3.48
CA ALA A 118 -32.43 -21.79 2.20
C ALA A 118 -31.67 -21.18 1.01
N PHE A 119 -31.42 -19.87 1.05
CA PHE A 119 -30.64 -19.14 0.06
C PHE A 119 -29.20 -19.67 -0.05
N GLY A 120 -28.52 -19.90 1.08
CA GLY A 120 -27.19 -20.50 1.13
C GLY A 120 -27.11 -21.84 0.39
N GLY A 121 -28.16 -22.66 0.47
CA GLY A 121 -28.25 -23.95 -0.23
C GLY A 121 -28.25 -23.85 -1.77
N ILE A 122 -28.65 -22.71 -2.31
CA ILE A 122 -28.78 -22.48 -3.76
C ILE A 122 -27.63 -21.65 -4.37
N ILE A 123 -26.77 -21.01 -3.54
CA ILE A 123 -25.60 -20.23 -3.99
C ILE A 123 -24.73 -21.04 -4.96
N ARG A 124 -24.47 -22.32 -4.66
CA ARG A 124 -23.64 -23.20 -5.49
C ARG A 124 -24.16 -23.45 -6.91
N ARG A 125 -25.42 -23.09 -7.19
CA ARG A 125 -26.06 -23.31 -8.49
C ARG A 125 -25.84 -22.14 -9.44
N ASP A 126 -25.87 -20.93 -8.89
CA ASP A 126 -25.62 -19.69 -9.62
C ASP A 126 -24.96 -18.66 -8.68
N PRO A 127 -23.64 -18.75 -8.50
CA PRO A 127 -22.92 -17.85 -7.61
C PRO A 127 -22.99 -16.37 -8.07
N GLN A 128 -23.21 -16.10 -9.36
CA GLN A 128 -23.26 -14.75 -9.90
C GLN A 128 -24.57 -14.05 -9.53
N LYS A 129 -25.72 -14.72 -9.75
CA LYS A 129 -27.02 -14.20 -9.29
C LYS A 129 -27.04 -14.07 -7.76
N ALA A 130 -26.51 -15.06 -7.04
CA ALA A 130 -26.41 -15.01 -5.58
C ALA A 130 -25.62 -13.79 -5.10
N LEU A 131 -24.48 -13.51 -5.72
CA LEU A 131 -23.66 -12.36 -5.36
C LEU A 131 -24.36 -11.02 -5.64
N THR A 132 -25.18 -10.97 -6.69
CA THR A 132 -26.00 -9.79 -7.01
C THR A 132 -27.06 -9.55 -5.92
N LEU A 133 -27.75 -10.60 -5.47
CA LEU A 133 -28.70 -10.51 -4.35
C LEU A 133 -28.00 -10.08 -3.05
N LEU A 134 -26.83 -10.67 -2.74
CA LEU A 134 -26.03 -10.28 -1.58
C LEU A 134 -25.58 -8.81 -1.66
N ALA A 135 -25.21 -8.34 -2.84
CA ALA A 135 -24.83 -6.95 -3.05
C ALA A 135 -25.99 -5.99 -2.83
N MET A 136 -27.19 -6.30 -3.33
CA MET A 136 -28.39 -5.49 -3.08
C MET A 136 -28.78 -5.48 -1.61
N TYR A 137 -28.82 -6.65 -0.97
CA TYR A 137 -29.08 -6.75 0.47
C TYR A 137 -28.10 -5.90 1.29
N SER A 138 -26.82 -5.96 0.93
CA SER A 138 -25.75 -5.20 1.59
C SER A 138 -25.93 -3.68 1.51
N GLN A 139 -26.75 -3.15 0.60
CA GLN A 139 -27.07 -1.72 0.56
C GLN A 139 -27.90 -1.26 1.76
N HIS A 140 -28.65 -2.19 2.37
CA HIS A 140 -29.54 -1.96 3.52
C HIS A 140 -28.92 -2.41 4.85
N PHE A 141 -27.60 -2.64 4.92
CA PHE A 141 -26.94 -3.23 6.10
C PHE A 141 -27.27 -2.51 7.43
N ASN A 142 -27.28 -1.17 7.44
CA ASN A 142 -27.59 -0.38 8.63
C ASN A 142 -29.10 -0.21 8.91
N GLU A 143 -29.96 -0.64 7.99
CA GLU A 143 -31.43 -0.49 8.08
C GLU A 143 -32.09 -1.76 8.66
N ILE A 144 -31.33 -2.84 8.79
CA ILE A 144 -31.80 -4.16 9.22
C ILE A 144 -31.25 -4.44 10.61
N ASP A 145 -32.12 -4.84 11.55
CA ASP A 145 -31.74 -5.10 12.94
C ASP A 145 -30.67 -6.21 13.07
N ASN A 146 -30.76 -7.25 12.24
CA ASN A 146 -29.81 -8.36 12.22
C ASN A 146 -29.39 -8.72 10.77
N PRO A 147 -28.43 -7.99 10.18
CA PRO A 147 -28.02 -8.20 8.80
C PRO A 147 -27.10 -9.43 8.62
N TRP A 148 -26.55 -9.95 9.73
CA TRP A 148 -25.48 -10.95 9.76
C TRP A 148 -25.80 -12.27 9.03
N PRO A 149 -26.98 -12.89 9.17
CA PRO A 149 -27.27 -14.18 8.56
C PRO A 149 -27.10 -14.19 7.04
N MET A 150 -27.39 -13.07 6.38
CA MET A 150 -27.25 -12.93 4.93
C MET A 150 -25.83 -12.55 4.54
N VAL A 151 -25.23 -11.52 5.15
CA VAL A 151 -23.89 -11.07 4.75
C VAL A 151 -22.79 -12.07 5.12
N ASP A 152 -22.97 -12.88 6.16
CA ASP A 152 -21.98 -13.89 6.55
C ASP A 152 -21.93 -15.06 5.53
N LEU A 153 -22.92 -15.20 4.66
CA LEU A 153 -22.85 -16.14 3.53
C LEU A 153 -21.69 -15.81 2.58
N LEU A 154 -21.28 -14.53 2.49
CA LEU A 154 -20.08 -14.14 1.73
C LEU A 154 -18.82 -14.81 2.29
N ILE A 155 -18.74 -14.99 3.61
CA ILE A 155 -17.60 -15.62 4.28
C ILE A 155 -17.75 -17.15 4.30
N GLN A 156 -18.94 -17.66 4.64
CA GLN A 156 -19.25 -19.08 4.80
C GLN A 156 -19.18 -19.82 3.46
N GLU A 157 -19.76 -19.25 2.40
CA GLU A 157 -19.78 -19.81 1.05
C GLU A 157 -18.66 -19.23 0.16
N ALA A 158 -17.62 -18.62 0.75
CA ALA A 158 -16.53 -17.97 0.02
C ALA A 158 -15.97 -18.80 -1.14
N HIS A 159 -15.84 -20.12 -0.96
CA HIS A 159 -15.33 -21.06 -1.98
C HIS A 159 -16.17 -21.10 -3.27
N ARG A 160 -17.45 -20.68 -3.21
CA ARG A 160 -18.35 -20.57 -4.36
C ARG A 160 -18.07 -19.33 -5.21
N PHE A 161 -17.43 -18.31 -4.63
CA PHE A 161 -17.17 -17.02 -5.28
C PHE A 161 -15.70 -16.85 -5.73
N GLN A 162 -14.90 -17.91 -5.65
CA GLN A 162 -13.48 -17.87 -6.05
C GLN A 162 -13.27 -18.11 -7.55
N GLY A 163 -14.34 -18.33 -8.32
CA GLY A 163 -14.26 -18.48 -9.77
C GLY A 163 -13.92 -17.16 -10.47
N ILE A 164 -13.25 -17.23 -11.62
CA ILE A 164 -12.84 -16.04 -12.40
C ILE A 164 -14.04 -15.13 -12.70
N GLU A 165 -15.21 -15.70 -12.99
CA GLU A 165 -16.45 -14.97 -13.31
C GLU A 165 -17.01 -14.16 -12.14
N THR A 166 -16.74 -14.57 -10.89
CA THR A 166 -17.33 -13.94 -9.68
C THR A 166 -16.31 -13.24 -8.79
N ALA A 167 -15.03 -13.59 -8.89
CA ALA A 167 -13.97 -13.11 -8.00
C ALA A 167 -13.88 -11.58 -7.93
N THR A 168 -14.00 -10.89 -9.06
CA THR A 168 -13.96 -9.41 -9.12
C THR A 168 -15.09 -8.77 -8.32
N ASN A 169 -16.34 -9.19 -8.59
CA ASN A 169 -17.51 -8.67 -7.90
C ASN A 169 -17.48 -9.02 -6.41
N TYR A 170 -16.99 -10.22 -6.09
CA TYR A 170 -16.91 -10.72 -4.72
C TYR A 170 -15.89 -9.93 -3.89
N ALA A 171 -14.68 -9.75 -4.42
CA ALA A 171 -13.64 -8.94 -3.79
C ALA A 171 -14.11 -7.49 -3.58
N THR A 172 -14.75 -6.91 -4.60
CA THR A 172 -15.27 -5.54 -4.55
C THR A 172 -16.38 -5.38 -3.51
N LEU A 173 -17.31 -6.35 -3.41
CA LEU A 173 -18.38 -6.32 -2.42
C LEU A 173 -17.85 -6.40 -0.98
N LEU A 174 -16.91 -7.31 -0.71
CA LEU A 174 -16.28 -7.40 0.61
C LEU A 174 -15.53 -6.12 1.00
N ALA A 175 -14.79 -5.53 0.06
CA ALA A 175 -14.10 -4.26 0.29
C ALA A 175 -15.08 -3.10 0.51
N PHE A 176 -16.19 -3.06 -0.26
CA PHE A 176 -17.26 -2.09 -0.09
C PHE A 176 -17.88 -2.17 1.30
N LEU A 177 -18.24 -3.38 1.76
CA LEU A 177 -18.82 -3.59 3.09
C LEU A 177 -17.88 -3.10 4.20
N CYS A 178 -16.59 -3.46 4.13
CA CYS A 178 -15.59 -3.00 5.11
C CYS A 178 -15.42 -1.47 5.11
N ARG A 179 -15.48 -0.80 3.96
CA ARG A 179 -15.30 0.66 3.89
C ARG A 179 -16.54 1.44 4.28
N LYS A 180 -17.72 0.94 3.92
CA LYS A 180 -18.98 1.66 4.13
C LYS A 180 -19.55 1.47 5.53
N TYR A 181 -19.38 0.30 6.13
CA TYR A 181 -20.03 -0.05 7.39
C TYR A 181 -19.00 -0.39 8.47
N PRO A 182 -18.79 0.51 9.47
CA PRO A 182 -17.83 0.30 10.55
C PRO A 182 -18.04 -1.01 11.32
N ASP A 183 -19.30 -1.35 11.67
CA ASP A 183 -19.63 -2.57 12.41
C ASP A 183 -19.24 -3.84 11.64
N TYR A 184 -19.44 -3.83 10.30
CA TYR A 184 -18.99 -4.92 9.44
C TYR A 184 -17.46 -5.00 9.40
N CYS A 185 -16.78 -3.85 9.30
CA CYS A 185 -15.32 -3.79 9.32
C CYS A 185 -14.75 -4.36 10.62
N GLU A 186 -15.27 -3.94 11.77
CA GLU A 186 -14.84 -4.43 13.08
C GLU A 186 -15.06 -5.94 13.22
N GLY A 187 -16.24 -6.43 12.80
CA GLY A 187 -16.58 -7.83 12.94
C GLY A 187 -15.96 -8.78 11.90
N ARG A 188 -15.59 -8.30 10.70
CA ARG A 188 -15.29 -9.18 9.55
C ARG A 188 -14.08 -8.79 8.70
N SER A 189 -13.40 -7.67 8.97
CA SER A 189 -12.29 -7.21 8.12
C SER A 189 -11.16 -8.23 7.98
N GLU A 190 -10.76 -8.91 9.05
CA GLU A 190 -9.76 -9.98 9.00
C GLU A 190 -10.21 -11.14 8.08
N HIS A 191 -11.46 -11.57 8.20
CA HIS A 191 -12.01 -12.62 7.34
C HIS A 191 -12.03 -12.17 5.88
N CYS A 192 -12.47 -10.94 5.60
CA CYS A 192 -12.47 -10.36 4.25
C CYS A 192 -11.06 -10.32 3.68
N TRP A 193 -10.08 -9.81 4.44
CA TRP A 193 -8.67 -9.76 4.05
C TRP A 193 -8.17 -11.15 3.63
N ARG A 194 -8.39 -12.17 4.47
CA ARG A 194 -7.98 -13.55 4.18
C ARG A 194 -8.66 -14.12 2.94
N LYS A 195 -9.98 -13.91 2.77
CA LYS A 195 -10.74 -14.43 1.63
C LYS A 195 -10.35 -13.76 0.31
N ILE A 196 -10.16 -12.44 0.30
CA ILE A 196 -9.71 -11.72 -0.89
C ILE A 196 -8.25 -12.07 -1.20
N SER A 197 -7.38 -12.20 -0.19
CA SER A 197 -5.99 -12.62 -0.39
C SER A 197 -5.90 -13.99 -1.06
N ALA A 198 -6.80 -14.92 -0.74
CA ALA A 198 -6.85 -16.22 -1.39
C ALA A 198 -7.16 -16.14 -2.91
N LEU A 199 -7.84 -15.09 -3.37
CA LEU A 199 -8.10 -14.85 -4.80
C LEU A 199 -6.83 -14.47 -5.58
N LEU A 200 -5.74 -14.10 -4.89
CA LEU A 200 -4.44 -13.92 -5.53
C LEU A 200 -3.89 -15.24 -6.11
N ALA A 201 -4.43 -16.41 -5.77
CA ALA A 201 -4.06 -17.67 -6.41
C ALA A 201 -4.58 -17.80 -7.86
N LEU A 202 -5.47 -16.90 -8.31
CA LEU A 202 -5.95 -16.86 -9.68
C LEU A 202 -4.85 -16.42 -10.65
N LYS A 203 -5.05 -16.67 -11.95
CA LYS A 203 -4.07 -16.36 -13.00
C LYS A 203 -4.53 -15.27 -13.97
N ASP A 204 -5.81 -14.91 -13.91
CA ASP A 204 -6.39 -13.90 -14.80
C ASP A 204 -5.96 -12.49 -14.37
N ILE A 205 -5.20 -11.80 -15.24
CA ILE A 205 -4.59 -10.49 -14.93
C ILE A 205 -5.64 -9.41 -14.63
N PRO A 206 -6.71 -9.22 -15.44
CA PRO A 206 -7.78 -8.26 -15.13
C PRO A 206 -8.44 -8.50 -13.77
N THR A 207 -8.73 -9.76 -13.45
CA THR A 207 -9.28 -10.15 -12.15
C THR A 207 -8.29 -9.84 -11.02
N LEU A 208 -7.02 -10.22 -11.16
CA LEU A 208 -5.99 -9.94 -10.16
C LEU A 208 -5.83 -8.43 -9.89
N LYS A 209 -5.88 -7.57 -10.92
CA LYS A 209 -5.87 -6.10 -10.73
C LYS A 209 -7.02 -5.64 -9.84
N SER A 210 -8.22 -6.18 -10.05
CA SER A 210 -9.39 -5.88 -9.24
C SER A 210 -9.25 -6.39 -7.81
N VAL A 211 -8.69 -7.59 -7.63
CA VAL A 211 -8.38 -8.16 -6.31
C VAL A 211 -7.38 -7.29 -5.56
N TYR A 212 -6.30 -6.82 -6.20
CA TYR A 212 -5.35 -5.89 -5.57
C TYR A 212 -6.00 -4.56 -5.18
N CYS A 213 -6.88 -4.02 -6.03
CA CYS A 213 -7.63 -2.80 -5.72
C CYS A 213 -8.53 -2.99 -4.49
N ALA A 214 -9.21 -4.13 -4.38
CA ALA A 214 -10.02 -4.48 -3.23
C ALA A 214 -9.18 -4.65 -1.95
N LEU A 215 -8.04 -5.33 -2.02
CA LEU A 215 -7.10 -5.45 -0.89
C LEU A 215 -6.61 -4.07 -0.42
N PHE A 216 -6.15 -3.24 -1.35
CA PHE A 216 -5.73 -1.87 -1.04
C PHE A 216 -6.86 -1.05 -0.41
N SER A 217 -8.07 -1.18 -0.91
CA SER A 217 -9.26 -0.53 -0.32
C SER A 217 -9.50 -0.96 1.13
N ILE A 218 -9.21 -2.21 1.48
CA ILE A 218 -9.36 -2.71 2.85
C ILE A 218 -8.24 -2.21 3.77
N THR A 219 -6.99 -2.03 3.32
CA THR A 219 -5.89 -1.53 4.18
C THR A 219 -6.12 -0.10 4.68
N GLU A 220 -6.99 0.66 4.03
CA GLU A 220 -7.43 1.98 4.50
C GLU A 220 -8.16 1.90 5.84
N VAL A 221 -8.92 0.83 6.09
CA VAL A 221 -9.74 0.63 7.29
C VAL A 221 -9.21 -0.46 8.23
N TYR A 222 -8.54 -1.49 7.71
CA TYR A 222 -7.97 -2.61 8.47
C TYR A 222 -6.44 -2.48 8.58
N LYS A 223 -5.96 -2.00 9.74
CA LYS A 223 -4.53 -1.70 9.96
C LYS A 223 -3.66 -2.90 10.33
N GLU A 224 -4.28 -4.01 10.74
CA GLU A 224 -3.59 -5.26 11.10
C GLU A 224 -3.35 -6.17 9.89
N ALA A 225 -3.56 -5.66 8.68
CA ALA A 225 -3.39 -6.39 7.43
C ALA A 225 -1.94 -6.87 7.25
N ILE A 226 -1.74 -8.19 7.31
CA ILE A 226 -0.46 -8.82 6.98
C ILE A 226 -0.45 -9.15 5.49
N SER A 227 0.58 -8.66 4.80
CA SER A 227 0.79 -8.89 3.37
C SER A 227 0.85 -10.38 3.02
N PRO A 228 0.04 -10.88 2.06
CA PRO A 228 0.12 -12.27 1.58
C PRO A 228 1.32 -12.45 0.63
N LEU A 229 2.54 -12.22 1.14
CA LEU A 229 3.74 -12.06 0.33
C LEU A 229 4.03 -13.27 -0.59
N GLU A 230 3.81 -14.49 -0.12
CA GLU A 230 4.01 -15.71 -0.92
C GLU A 230 3.17 -15.73 -2.21
N LEU A 231 1.94 -15.22 -2.15
CA LEU A 231 1.06 -15.12 -3.32
C LEU A 231 1.44 -13.93 -4.21
N MET A 232 2.01 -12.88 -3.65
CA MET A 232 2.37 -11.65 -4.37
C MET A 232 3.71 -11.75 -5.10
N LYS A 233 4.67 -12.53 -4.59
CA LYS A 233 6.03 -12.66 -5.16
C LYS A 233 6.04 -13.08 -6.63
N PRO A 234 5.27 -14.09 -7.07
CA PRO A 234 5.18 -14.43 -8.49
C PRO A 234 4.66 -13.28 -9.36
N HIS A 235 3.75 -12.46 -8.83
CA HIS A 235 3.13 -11.35 -9.56
C HIS A 235 4.07 -10.16 -9.78
N LEU A 236 5.11 -9.97 -8.95
CA LEU A 236 6.16 -8.98 -9.21
C LEU A 236 6.92 -9.23 -10.52
N LYS A 237 6.90 -10.47 -11.03
CA LYS A 237 7.50 -10.83 -12.32
C LYS A 237 6.58 -10.54 -13.51
N ILE A 238 5.30 -10.23 -13.26
CA ILE A 238 4.30 -9.95 -14.28
C ILE A 238 4.16 -8.43 -14.43
N ARG A 239 4.68 -7.89 -15.53
CA ARG A 239 4.74 -6.43 -15.78
C ARG A 239 3.42 -5.71 -15.51
N ASP A 240 2.30 -6.27 -15.96
CA ASP A 240 0.97 -5.65 -15.82
C ASP A 240 0.44 -5.61 -14.39
N LEU A 241 1.02 -6.38 -13.47
CA LEU A 241 0.62 -6.42 -12.06
C LEU A 241 1.59 -5.69 -11.15
N GLN A 242 2.79 -5.34 -11.62
CA GLN A 242 3.85 -4.76 -10.79
C GLN A 242 3.37 -3.56 -9.97
N ASP A 243 2.73 -2.58 -10.61
CA ASP A 243 2.27 -1.39 -9.90
C ASP A 243 1.18 -1.70 -8.86
N SER A 244 0.28 -2.64 -9.16
CA SER A 244 -0.75 -3.08 -8.21
C SER A 244 -0.12 -3.78 -6.99
N VAL A 245 0.88 -4.63 -7.21
CA VAL A 245 1.61 -5.32 -6.14
C VAL A 245 2.40 -4.32 -5.28
N LEU A 246 3.16 -3.42 -5.91
CA LEU A 246 3.95 -2.40 -5.22
C LEU A 246 3.07 -1.46 -4.39
N THR A 247 1.92 -1.04 -4.93
CA THR A 247 0.95 -0.21 -4.21
C THR A 247 0.43 -0.91 -2.96
N LEU A 248 0.13 -2.21 -3.06
CA LEU A 248 -0.28 -2.98 -1.89
C LEU A 248 0.87 -3.14 -0.88
N LEU A 249 2.11 -3.38 -1.32
CA LEU A 249 3.28 -3.47 -0.43
C LEU A 249 3.59 -2.15 0.29
N LEU A 250 3.27 -1.00 -0.30
CA LEU A 250 3.38 0.30 0.39
C LEU A 250 2.35 0.41 1.53
N ALA A 251 1.13 -0.07 1.30
CA ALA A 251 0.04 0.01 2.26
C ALA A 251 0.12 -1.05 3.37
N ALA A 252 0.49 -2.28 3.00
CA ALA A 252 0.67 -3.44 3.87
C ALA A 252 2.08 -4.02 3.63
N PRO A 253 3.13 -3.44 4.26
CA PRO A 253 4.50 -3.92 4.09
C PRO A 253 4.69 -5.32 4.71
N PRO A 254 5.66 -6.10 4.21
CA PRO A 254 6.03 -7.37 4.84
C PRO A 254 6.56 -7.16 6.26
N VAL A 255 6.32 -8.14 7.13
CA VAL A 255 6.68 -8.10 8.55
C VAL A 255 7.36 -9.39 8.99
N GLY A 256 8.10 -9.35 10.11
CA GLY A 256 8.69 -10.54 10.71
C GLY A 256 9.72 -11.22 9.80
N LYS A 257 9.56 -12.52 9.52
CA LYS A 257 10.53 -13.29 8.72
C LYS A 257 10.57 -12.84 7.25
N ASP A 258 9.47 -12.29 6.75
CA ASP A 258 9.34 -11.86 5.36
C ASP A 258 10.23 -10.67 5.03
N THR A 259 10.64 -9.88 6.03
CA THR A 259 11.60 -8.79 5.84
C THR A 259 13.01 -9.32 5.52
N ARG A 260 13.29 -10.60 5.74
CA ARG A 260 14.60 -11.20 5.42
C ARG A 260 14.58 -12.03 4.13
N ASP A 261 13.58 -11.84 3.27
CA ASP A 261 13.52 -12.50 1.97
C ASP A 261 14.48 -11.84 0.97
N LYS A 262 15.60 -12.54 0.70
CA LYS A 262 16.61 -12.10 -0.27
C LYS A 262 16.08 -12.05 -1.71
N THR A 263 15.15 -12.93 -2.07
CA THR A 263 14.55 -12.97 -3.41
C THR A 263 13.67 -11.75 -3.62
N LEU A 264 12.89 -11.36 -2.61
CA LEU A 264 12.12 -10.13 -2.62
C LEU A 264 13.04 -8.91 -2.78
N LEU A 265 14.11 -8.82 -1.97
CA LEU A 265 15.06 -7.71 -2.06
C LEU A 265 15.67 -7.60 -3.46
N GLN A 266 16.18 -8.70 -4.03
CA GLN A 266 16.74 -8.69 -5.38
C GLN A 266 15.74 -8.24 -6.43
N THR A 267 14.48 -8.69 -6.30
CA THR A 267 13.39 -8.30 -7.21
C THR A 267 13.10 -6.80 -7.09
N LEU A 268 12.96 -6.29 -5.86
CA LEU A 268 12.69 -4.87 -5.61
C LEU A 268 13.84 -3.98 -6.09
N VAL A 269 15.10 -4.36 -5.85
CA VAL A 269 16.27 -3.61 -6.33
C VAL A 269 16.28 -3.53 -7.86
N MET A 270 16.09 -4.67 -8.54
CA MET A 270 16.04 -4.71 -10.00
C MET A 270 14.90 -3.83 -10.56
N MET A 271 13.73 -3.84 -9.91
CA MET A 271 12.60 -2.99 -10.30
C MET A 271 12.86 -1.51 -9.98
N SER A 272 13.55 -1.20 -8.88
CA SER A 272 13.84 0.17 -8.42
C SER A 272 14.73 0.94 -9.36
N GLU A 273 15.55 0.27 -10.18
CA GLU A 273 16.34 0.90 -11.24
C GLU A 273 15.46 1.60 -12.30
N ARG A 274 14.17 1.24 -12.40
CA ARG A 274 13.24 1.78 -13.42
C ARG A 274 11.90 2.27 -12.87
N ASN A 275 11.54 1.85 -11.66
CA ASN A 275 10.24 2.14 -11.04
C ASN A 275 10.43 2.78 -9.66
N LYS A 276 10.08 4.06 -9.54
CA LYS A 276 10.15 4.82 -8.29
C LYS A 276 9.33 4.19 -7.16
N ASN A 277 8.20 3.54 -7.47
CA ASN A 277 7.37 2.89 -6.47
C ASN A 277 8.11 1.72 -5.81
N ALA A 278 8.98 1.01 -6.53
CA ALA A 278 9.78 -0.06 -5.94
C ALA A 278 10.80 0.51 -4.93
N THR A 279 11.41 1.65 -5.24
CA THR A 279 12.29 2.33 -4.28
C THR A 279 11.51 2.81 -3.06
N LEU A 280 10.30 3.36 -3.25
CA LEU A 280 9.43 3.76 -2.15
C LEU A 280 9.03 2.57 -1.28
N VAL A 281 8.76 1.40 -1.86
CA VAL A 281 8.53 0.16 -1.10
C VAL A 281 9.74 -0.17 -0.26
N MET A 282 10.96 -0.17 -0.84
CA MET A 282 12.18 -0.41 -0.07
C MET A 282 12.36 0.59 1.07
N MET A 283 12.13 1.89 0.84
CA MET A 283 12.17 2.91 1.88
C MET A 283 11.14 2.65 2.98
N ARG A 284 9.91 2.29 2.61
CA ARG A 284 8.84 2.01 3.56
C ARG A 284 9.17 0.81 4.43
N ILE A 285 9.71 -0.26 3.87
CA ILE A 285 10.09 -1.45 4.63
C ILE A 285 11.32 -1.14 5.50
N ALA A 286 12.26 -0.32 5.02
CA ALA A 286 13.46 0.08 5.77
C ALA A 286 13.20 0.97 6.99
N THR A 287 11.95 1.40 7.23
CA THR A 287 11.60 1.98 8.54
C THR A 287 11.62 0.93 9.65
N ASP A 288 11.53 -0.35 9.32
CA ASP A 288 11.77 -1.46 10.24
C ASP A 288 13.28 -1.73 10.40
N ASN A 289 13.74 -1.87 11.64
CA ASN A 289 15.16 -2.06 11.94
C ASN A 289 15.70 -3.39 11.39
N SER A 290 14.91 -4.47 11.42
CA SER A 290 15.35 -5.78 10.89
C SER A 290 15.57 -5.72 9.37
N PHE A 291 14.72 -5.01 8.63
CA PHE A 291 14.94 -4.80 7.21
C PHE A 291 16.13 -3.87 6.93
N ALA A 292 16.31 -2.82 7.72
CA ALA A 292 17.45 -1.91 7.58
C ALA A 292 18.78 -2.64 7.79
N GLU A 293 18.90 -3.47 8.83
CA GLU A 293 20.04 -4.37 9.05
C GLU A 293 20.26 -5.31 7.85
N PHE A 294 19.18 -5.89 7.32
CA PHE A 294 19.24 -6.77 6.16
C PHE A 294 19.74 -6.05 4.90
N LEU A 295 19.36 -4.78 4.70
CA LEU A 295 19.88 -3.94 3.63
C LEU A 295 21.38 -3.64 3.79
N VAL A 296 21.86 -3.42 5.02
CA VAL A 296 23.29 -3.22 5.30
C VAL A 296 24.09 -4.47 4.97
N GLN A 297 23.62 -5.64 5.40
CA GLN A 297 24.24 -6.94 5.09
C GLN A 297 24.28 -7.23 3.57
N ASN A 298 23.35 -6.66 2.81
CA ASN A 298 23.26 -6.80 1.36
C ASN A 298 23.59 -5.48 0.61
N ALA A 299 24.43 -4.62 1.19
CA ALA A 299 24.81 -3.33 0.60
C ALA A 299 25.26 -3.42 -0.87
N GLY A 300 25.96 -4.50 -1.22
CA GLY A 300 26.42 -4.78 -2.58
C GLY A 300 25.31 -4.93 -3.64
N LEU A 301 24.06 -5.14 -3.22
CA LEU A 301 22.94 -5.24 -4.16
C LEU A 301 22.41 -3.88 -4.61
N TRP A 302 22.46 -2.85 -3.75
CA TRP A 302 21.65 -1.64 -3.94
C TRP A 302 22.42 -0.32 -3.76
N MET A 303 23.43 -0.28 -2.89
CA MET A 303 23.99 0.97 -2.38
C MET A 303 24.68 1.81 -3.46
N THR A 304 25.26 1.17 -4.48
CA THR A 304 25.99 1.85 -5.57
C THR A 304 25.25 1.79 -6.90
N LYS A 305 23.93 1.65 -6.84
CA LYS A 305 23.03 1.67 -8.00
C LYS A 305 22.22 2.96 -8.05
N GLU A 306 21.70 3.31 -9.21
CA GLU A 306 20.70 4.36 -9.38
C GLU A 306 19.30 3.77 -9.23
N LEU A 307 18.56 4.14 -8.17
CA LEU A 307 17.29 3.49 -7.81
C LEU A 307 16.09 4.45 -7.76
N PRO A 308 15.56 4.96 -8.88
CA PRO A 308 16.10 4.91 -10.25
C PRO A 308 17.08 6.05 -10.53
N SER A 309 17.35 6.89 -9.53
CA SER A 309 18.34 7.97 -9.60
C SER A 309 19.28 7.88 -8.40
N VAL A 310 20.46 8.51 -8.51
CA VAL A 310 21.41 8.66 -7.39
C VAL A 310 20.74 9.29 -6.15
N ILE A 311 19.85 10.26 -6.36
CA ILE A 311 19.11 10.94 -5.28
C ILE A 311 18.15 9.99 -4.58
N ASP A 312 17.47 9.11 -5.32
CA ASP A 312 16.55 8.15 -4.72
C ASP A 312 17.30 7.04 -3.96
N THR A 313 18.48 6.62 -4.46
CA THR A 313 19.40 5.76 -3.70
C THR A 313 19.88 6.44 -2.41
N MET A 314 20.22 7.73 -2.49
CA MET A 314 20.62 8.52 -1.33
C MET A 314 19.49 8.66 -0.30
N ARG A 315 18.24 8.80 -0.75
CA ARG A 315 17.06 8.80 0.14
C ARG A 315 16.88 7.46 0.85
N LEU A 316 17.00 6.35 0.14
CA LEU A 316 16.97 5.02 0.75
C LEU A 316 18.11 4.86 1.76
N PHE A 317 19.32 5.32 1.41
CA PHE A 317 20.44 5.36 2.34
C PHE A 317 20.11 6.15 3.60
N PHE A 318 19.45 7.31 3.51
CA PHE A 318 19.06 8.08 4.69
C PHE A 318 18.02 7.37 5.56
N VAL A 319 17.08 6.65 4.97
CA VAL A 319 16.11 5.86 5.76
C VAL A 319 16.85 4.77 6.55
N VAL A 320 17.80 4.07 5.94
CA VAL A 320 18.64 3.09 6.63
C VAL A 320 19.52 3.78 7.68
N PHE A 321 20.19 4.88 7.33
CA PHE A 321 21.12 5.61 8.19
C PHE A 321 20.42 6.34 9.37
N ALA A 322 19.10 6.48 9.32
CA ALA A 322 18.31 7.03 10.43
C ALA A 322 18.45 6.17 11.68
N HIS A 323 18.52 4.85 11.53
CA HIS A 323 18.78 3.87 12.60
C HIS A 323 20.22 4.02 13.10
N SER A 324 20.39 4.56 14.32
CA SER A 324 21.70 4.87 14.90
C SER A 324 22.59 3.63 15.09
N GLU A 325 21.97 2.52 15.44
CA GLU A 325 22.56 1.26 15.84
C GLU A 325 23.32 0.60 14.69
N ILE A 326 22.93 0.88 13.44
CA ILE A 326 23.52 0.28 12.23
C ILE A 326 24.48 1.22 11.49
N ARG A 327 24.66 2.47 11.95
CA ARG A 327 25.55 3.47 11.28
C ARG A 327 26.99 2.99 11.17
N ARG A 328 27.50 2.34 12.22
CA ARG A 328 28.83 1.75 12.21
C ARG A 328 28.94 0.63 11.16
N GLN A 329 27.97 -0.28 11.15
CA GLN A 329 27.96 -1.42 10.23
C GLN A 329 27.89 -0.97 8.76
N ILE A 330 27.07 0.05 8.45
CA ILE A 330 26.95 0.56 7.08
C ILE A 330 28.20 1.33 6.65
N SER A 331 28.88 2.06 7.55
CA SER A 331 30.14 2.76 7.24
C SER A 331 31.31 1.81 7.04
N GLU A 332 31.30 0.65 7.69
CA GLU A 332 32.29 -0.42 7.50
C GLU A 332 32.06 -1.22 6.18
N SER A 333 30.97 -0.95 5.47
CA SER A 333 30.69 -1.60 4.19
C SER A 333 31.73 -1.25 3.12
N PRO A 334 32.24 -2.23 2.34
CA PRO A 334 33.14 -1.95 1.20
C PRO A 334 32.52 -1.02 0.15
N LYS A 335 31.19 -0.91 0.12
CA LYS A 335 30.43 -0.07 -0.81
C LYS A 335 30.21 1.35 -0.33
N PHE A 336 30.53 1.66 0.93
CA PHE A 336 30.24 2.95 1.51
C PHE A 336 30.98 4.10 0.81
N ILE A 337 32.30 3.99 0.64
CA ILE A 337 33.10 5.01 -0.03
C ILE A 337 32.73 5.13 -1.53
N GLU A 338 32.44 4.00 -2.18
CA GLU A 338 31.96 3.98 -3.58
C GLU A 338 30.63 4.74 -3.71
N PHE A 339 29.71 4.56 -2.77
CA PHE A 339 28.46 5.31 -2.70
C PHE A 339 28.69 6.81 -2.48
N LEU A 340 29.57 7.20 -1.55
CA LEU A 340 29.87 8.61 -1.32
C LEU A 340 30.44 9.29 -2.57
N LYS A 341 31.29 8.59 -3.34
CA LYS A 341 31.81 9.07 -4.63
C LYS A 341 30.68 9.25 -5.64
N MET A 342 29.85 8.22 -5.83
CA MET A 342 28.69 8.26 -6.73
C MET A 342 27.78 9.45 -6.43
N VAL A 343 27.49 9.72 -5.15
CA VAL A 343 26.64 10.85 -4.76
C VAL A 343 27.32 12.19 -4.95
N THR A 344 28.66 12.26 -4.84
CA THR A 344 29.44 13.51 -5.03
C THR A 344 29.47 13.97 -6.49
N GLU A 345 29.39 13.06 -7.45
CA GLU A 345 29.41 13.39 -8.88
C GLU A 345 28.13 14.14 -9.28
N GLY A 346 28.27 15.33 -9.87
CA GLY A 346 27.11 16.16 -10.25
C GLY A 346 26.30 16.72 -9.08
N SER A 347 26.83 16.67 -7.86
CA SER A 347 26.17 17.12 -6.64
C SER A 347 25.78 18.60 -6.62
N SER A 348 24.71 18.91 -5.89
CA SER A 348 24.39 20.28 -5.46
C SER A 348 25.07 20.62 -4.13
N GLY A 349 25.11 21.91 -3.76
CA GLY A 349 25.63 22.32 -2.44
C GLY A 349 24.87 21.68 -1.27
N SER A 350 23.56 21.47 -1.40
CA SER A 350 22.75 20.76 -0.41
C SER A 350 23.15 19.29 -0.29
N THR A 351 23.44 18.62 -1.42
CA THR A 351 23.90 17.23 -1.45
C THR A 351 25.24 17.10 -0.71
N LEU A 352 26.21 18.01 -0.95
CA LEU A 352 27.48 18.01 -0.24
C LEU A 352 27.31 18.23 1.27
N SER A 353 26.38 19.09 1.68
CA SER A 353 26.04 19.30 3.10
C SER A 353 25.51 18.02 3.74
N MET A 354 24.70 17.25 3.02
CA MET A 354 24.20 15.97 3.51
C MET A 354 25.33 14.92 3.62
N ILE A 355 26.23 14.83 2.64
CA ILE A 355 27.42 13.97 2.70
C ILE A 355 28.30 14.33 3.91
N CYS A 356 28.56 15.61 4.15
CA CYS A 356 29.26 16.09 5.34
C CYS A 356 28.57 15.63 6.63
N THR A 357 27.23 15.68 6.67
CA THR A 357 26.46 15.23 7.82
C THR A 357 26.57 13.72 8.04
N ILE A 358 26.63 12.91 6.97
CA ILE A 358 26.86 11.46 7.06
C ILE A 358 28.22 11.18 7.72
N ILE A 359 29.30 11.77 7.19
CA ILE A 359 30.66 11.56 7.69
C ILE A 359 30.80 11.99 9.16
N ARG A 360 30.13 13.07 9.56
CA ARG A 360 30.15 13.56 10.95
C ARG A 360 29.37 12.69 11.94
N ARG A 361 28.62 11.70 11.46
CA ARG A 361 27.74 10.83 12.28
C ARG A 361 28.21 9.38 12.36
N ILE A 362 29.40 9.09 11.86
CA ILE A 362 30.03 7.77 11.93
C ILE A 362 31.28 7.84 12.80
N ASP A 363 31.74 6.69 13.24
CA ASP A 363 32.99 6.58 14.00
C ASP A 363 34.17 6.78 13.04
N LEU A 364 34.89 7.89 13.21
CA LEU A 364 36.02 8.27 12.39
C LEU A 364 37.33 7.89 13.09
N ASN A 365 38.28 7.39 12.30
CA ASN A 365 39.64 7.12 12.73
C ASN A 365 40.62 7.47 11.58
N GLU A 366 41.93 7.45 11.88
CA GLU A 366 42.98 7.81 10.90
C GLU A 366 42.95 6.91 9.66
N ASP A 367 42.76 5.60 9.82
CA ASP A 367 42.68 4.63 8.71
C ASP A 367 41.51 4.95 7.77
N PHE A 368 40.36 5.32 8.33
CA PHE A 368 39.19 5.71 7.56
C PHE A 368 39.45 7.00 6.77
N ILE A 369 40.14 7.98 7.36
CA ILE A 369 40.54 9.21 6.67
C ILE A 369 41.52 8.91 5.52
N ALA A 370 42.50 8.04 5.77
CA ALA A 370 43.43 7.58 4.74
C ALA A 370 42.65 6.93 3.57
N ASN A 371 41.69 6.05 3.85
CA ASN A 371 40.85 5.41 2.84
C ASN A 371 40.00 6.42 2.04
N LEU A 372 39.45 7.46 2.69
CA LEU A 372 38.71 8.53 2.00
C LEU A 372 39.63 9.33 1.06
N SER A 373 40.89 9.56 1.45
CA SER A 373 41.91 10.24 0.63
C SER A 373 42.38 9.36 -0.55
N GLU A 374 42.74 8.10 -0.27
CA GLU A 374 43.28 7.16 -1.25
C GLU A 374 42.26 6.77 -2.33
N SER A 375 40.99 6.62 -1.95
CA SER A 375 39.89 6.39 -2.89
C SER A 375 39.60 7.57 -3.83
N GLY A 376 40.19 8.73 -3.56
CA GLY A 376 39.96 9.98 -4.28
C GLY A 376 38.66 10.69 -3.91
N PHE A 377 37.93 10.21 -2.90
CA PHE A 377 36.68 10.82 -2.45
C PHE A 377 36.90 12.25 -1.95
N LEU A 378 37.87 12.48 -1.04
CA LEU A 378 38.12 13.83 -0.50
C LEU A 378 38.49 14.82 -1.61
N GLY A 379 39.32 14.39 -2.56
CA GLY A 379 39.73 15.23 -3.68
C GLY A 379 38.54 15.64 -4.56
N SER A 380 37.65 14.68 -4.85
CA SER A 380 36.40 14.94 -5.59
C SER A 380 35.47 15.87 -4.81
N PHE A 381 35.20 15.57 -3.54
CA PHE A 381 34.30 16.33 -2.67
C PHE A 381 34.71 17.80 -2.58
N PHE A 382 35.98 18.07 -2.24
CA PHE A 382 36.49 19.44 -2.10
C PHE A 382 36.53 20.17 -3.44
N THR A 383 36.91 19.49 -4.53
CA THR A 383 36.93 20.12 -5.86
C THR A 383 35.52 20.48 -6.32
N THR A 384 34.54 19.61 -6.12
CA THR A 384 33.14 19.87 -6.42
C THR A 384 32.60 21.04 -5.60
N ALA A 385 32.90 21.12 -4.31
CA ALA A 385 32.49 22.25 -3.47
C ALA A 385 33.03 23.60 -4.00
N VAL A 386 34.33 23.62 -4.34
CA VAL A 386 35.00 24.80 -4.91
C VAL A 386 34.44 25.17 -6.29
N HIS A 387 33.99 24.19 -7.08
CA HIS A 387 33.40 24.45 -8.39
C HIS A 387 31.99 25.06 -8.31
N ILE A 388 31.15 24.57 -7.38
CA ILE A 388 29.78 25.07 -7.16
C ILE A 388 29.77 26.54 -6.70
N LYS A 389 30.78 26.96 -5.92
CA LYS A 389 30.98 28.35 -5.45
C LYS A 389 29.79 28.98 -4.72
N ASN A 390 28.92 28.17 -4.11
CA ASN A 390 27.86 28.69 -3.24
C ASN A 390 28.24 28.53 -1.76
N VAL A 391 27.61 29.35 -0.92
CA VAL A 391 27.88 29.40 0.53
C VAL A 391 27.68 28.03 1.18
N THR A 392 26.61 27.31 0.80
CA THR A 392 26.29 25.98 1.35
C THR A 392 27.36 24.94 1.06
N ALA A 393 27.85 24.85 -0.17
CA ALA A 393 28.88 23.90 -0.58
C ALA A 393 30.21 24.19 0.11
N MET A 394 30.62 25.46 0.14
CA MET A 394 31.85 25.88 0.79
C MET A 394 31.79 25.68 2.31
N HIS A 395 30.66 25.97 2.93
CA HIS A 395 30.43 25.68 4.34
C HIS A 395 30.54 24.18 4.64
N ALA A 396 29.92 23.32 3.81
CA ALA A 396 30.05 21.87 3.95
C ALA A 396 31.50 21.39 3.79
N ALA A 397 32.26 21.97 2.87
CA ALA A 397 33.69 21.69 2.71
C ALA A 397 34.50 22.06 3.95
N PHE A 398 34.27 23.24 4.52
CA PHE A 398 34.96 23.68 5.73
C PHE A 398 34.60 22.86 6.96
N LEU A 399 33.32 22.50 7.13
CA LEU A 399 32.91 21.62 8.22
C LEU A 399 33.49 20.21 8.08
N MET A 400 33.54 19.66 6.87
CA MET A 400 34.19 18.38 6.60
C MET A 400 35.67 18.47 6.98
N LEU A 401 36.36 19.51 6.50
CA LEU A 401 37.77 19.73 6.74
C LEU A 401 38.10 19.88 8.24
N ASP A 402 37.33 20.69 8.98
CA ASP A 402 37.44 20.82 10.43
C ASP A 402 37.25 19.47 11.15
N THR A 403 36.24 18.70 10.74
CA THR A 403 35.94 17.40 11.35
C THR A 403 37.09 16.41 11.16
N LEU A 404 37.59 16.28 9.93
CA LEU A 404 38.62 15.31 9.62
C LEU A 404 39.99 15.72 10.19
N ALA A 405 40.31 17.03 10.17
CA ALA A 405 41.57 17.56 10.67
C ALA A 405 41.75 17.44 12.19
N LYS A 406 40.67 17.19 12.95
CA LYS A 406 40.76 16.88 14.39
C LYS A 406 41.22 15.45 14.69
N ILE A 407 41.26 14.61 13.65
CA ILE A 407 41.46 13.16 13.79
C ILE A 407 42.70 12.73 13.04
N GLY A 408 42.89 13.20 11.80
CA GLY A 408 44.01 12.75 10.97
C GLY A 408 44.28 13.61 9.76
N TYR A 409 45.50 13.50 9.24
CA TYR A 409 45.97 14.25 8.09
C TYR A 409 45.52 13.63 6.76
N ALA A 410 45.07 14.46 5.81
CA ALA A 410 44.90 14.07 4.41
C ALA A 410 45.63 15.04 3.47
N ARG A 411 46.16 14.54 2.36
CA ARG A 411 46.96 15.35 1.41
C ARG A 411 46.17 16.50 0.78
N GLU A 412 44.85 16.34 0.66
CA GLU A 412 43.94 17.32 0.10
C GLU A 412 43.87 18.61 0.93
N TYR A 413 44.24 18.55 2.21
CA TYR A 413 44.25 19.72 3.10
C TYR A 413 45.16 20.83 2.59
N LEU A 414 46.28 20.48 1.93
CA LEU A 414 47.22 21.46 1.37
C LEU A 414 46.56 22.33 0.29
N LYS A 415 45.77 21.71 -0.60
CA LYS A 415 45.02 22.44 -1.63
C LYS A 415 43.94 23.32 -0.99
N MET A 416 43.31 22.82 0.07
CA MET A 416 42.29 23.58 0.79
C MET A 416 42.86 24.78 1.57
N CYS A 417 44.13 24.77 1.99
CA CYS A 417 44.75 25.92 2.65
C CYS A 417 44.68 27.20 1.80
N GLU A 418 44.88 27.10 0.48
CA GLU A 418 44.78 28.24 -0.44
C GLU A 418 43.35 28.78 -0.50
N ILE A 419 42.36 27.88 -0.56
CA ILE A 419 40.94 28.23 -0.62
C ILE A 419 40.46 28.85 0.70
N VAL A 420 40.89 28.30 1.83
CA VAL A 420 40.62 28.84 3.17
C VAL A 420 41.22 30.24 3.30
N THR A 421 42.48 30.42 2.92
CA THR A 421 43.16 31.74 2.92
C THR A 421 42.38 32.77 2.12
N LYS A 422 42.01 32.42 0.89
CA LYS A 422 41.23 33.31 0.03
C LYS A 422 39.88 33.67 0.67
N THR A 423 39.18 32.70 1.24
CA THR A 423 37.86 32.93 1.85
C THR A 423 37.94 33.84 3.08
N ILE A 424 39.01 33.73 3.87
CA ILE A 424 39.29 34.65 4.99
C ILE A 424 39.56 36.06 4.45
N GLN A 425 40.39 36.18 3.43
CA GLN A 425 40.79 37.46 2.83
C GLN A 425 39.63 38.18 2.14
N ASP A 426 38.70 37.45 1.54
CA ASP A 426 37.50 37.97 0.90
C ASP A 426 36.50 38.56 1.92
N ARG A 427 36.66 38.26 3.23
CA ARG A 427 35.84 38.80 4.34
C ARG A 427 34.32 38.61 4.16
N GLY A 428 33.92 37.54 3.48
CA GLY A 428 32.51 37.17 3.29
C GLY A 428 31.89 36.45 4.48
N GLU A 429 30.69 35.87 4.27
CA GLU A 429 29.91 35.16 5.29
C GLU A 429 30.64 33.96 5.92
N LEU A 430 31.56 33.34 5.19
CA LEU A 430 32.30 32.15 5.64
C LEU A 430 33.65 32.48 6.32
N CYS A 431 33.96 33.77 6.50
CA CYS A 431 35.26 34.21 7.01
C CYS A 431 35.58 33.64 8.40
N GLU A 432 34.60 33.61 9.31
CA GLU A 432 34.78 33.08 10.67
C GLU A 432 35.04 31.56 10.65
N VAL A 433 34.20 30.80 9.94
CA VAL A 433 34.35 29.34 9.81
C VAL A 433 35.68 28.98 9.14
N ALA A 434 36.06 29.68 8.08
CA ALA A 434 37.34 29.48 7.41
C ALA A 434 38.52 29.79 8.34
N SER A 435 38.41 30.81 9.19
CA SER A 435 39.47 31.14 10.16
C SER A 435 39.64 30.03 11.21
N LEU A 436 38.55 29.46 11.72
CA LEU A 436 38.60 28.32 12.65
C LEU A 436 39.23 27.08 12.01
N VAL A 437 38.87 26.78 10.75
CA VAL A 437 39.51 25.70 9.98
C VAL A 437 41.00 25.96 9.78
N ALA A 438 41.40 27.20 9.52
CA ALA A 438 42.81 27.54 9.35
C ALA A 438 43.62 27.25 10.63
N ILE A 439 43.06 27.60 11.80
CA ILE A 439 43.65 27.30 13.11
C ILE A 439 43.77 25.78 13.29
N GLN A 440 42.71 25.01 13.01
CA GLN A 440 42.75 23.55 13.13
C GLN A 440 43.82 22.93 12.23
N LEU A 441 43.98 23.43 11.01
CA LEU A 441 44.99 22.93 10.08
C LEU A 441 46.43 23.26 10.48
N CYS A 442 46.64 24.21 11.40
CA CYS A 442 47.97 24.52 11.93
C CYS A 442 48.56 23.39 12.78
N GLU A 443 47.78 22.40 13.21
CA GLU A 443 48.30 21.17 13.83
C GLU A 443 49.22 20.36 12.90
N TYR A 444 49.20 20.66 11.59
CA TYR A 444 50.02 19.98 10.60
C TYR A 444 51.06 20.92 9.98
N LYS A 445 52.35 20.68 10.25
CA LYS A 445 53.53 21.41 9.70
C LYS A 445 53.43 21.75 8.22
N ARG A 446 52.96 20.81 7.41
CA ARG A 446 52.82 21.01 5.95
C ARG A 446 51.78 22.08 5.61
N CYS A 447 50.66 22.13 6.34
CA CYS A 447 49.64 23.17 6.17
C CYS A 447 50.16 24.53 6.63
N VAL A 448 50.91 24.60 7.75
CA VAL A 448 51.56 25.84 8.22
C VAL A 448 52.50 26.41 7.15
N GLN A 449 53.31 25.56 6.51
CA GLN A 449 54.18 25.97 5.41
C GLN A 449 53.39 26.54 4.23
N VAL A 450 52.26 25.93 3.88
CA VAL A 450 51.38 26.45 2.82
C VAL A 450 50.78 27.79 3.22
N PHE A 451 50.26 27.95 4.45
CA PHE A 451 49.72 29.22 4.92
C PHE A 451 50.73 30.37 4.92
N LYS A 452 51.97 30.10 5.35
CA LYS A 452 53.10 31.06 5.26
C LYS A 452 53.39 31.40 3.79
N LYS A 453 53.39 30.41 2.89
CA LYS A 453 53.60 30.62 1.44
C LYS A 453 52.52 31.50 0.81
N VAL A 454 51.25 31.35 1.21
CA VAL A 454 50.13 32.19 0.74
C VAL A 454 49.92 33.45 1.58
N ARG A 455 50.87 33.78 2.48
CA ARG A 455 50.91 35.00 3.31
C ARG A 455 49.67 35.20 4.18
N LEU A 456 49.05 34.12 4.65
CA LEU A 456 47.92 34.22 5.58
C LEU A 456 48.39 34.80 6.94
N ASP A 457 49.61 34.47 7.37
CA ASP A 457 50.20 34.99 8.62
C ASP A 457 50.39 36.52 8.58
N GLU A 458 50.89 37.05 7.46
CA GLU A 458 51.00 38.51 7.27
C GLU A 458 49.62 39.18 7.30
N PHE A 459 48.63 38.55 6.65
CA PHE A 459 47.26 39.05 6.66
C PHE A 459 46.70 39.07 8.08
N MET A 460 46.84 37.99 8.86
CA MET A 460 46.34 37.92 10.23
C MET A 460 47.03 38.94 11.14
N LYS A 461 48.36 39.13 11.03
CA LYS A 461 49.11 40.17 11.76
C LYS A 461 48.54 41.57 11.54
N ARG A 462 48.22 41.92 10.27
CA ARG A 462 47.63 43.22 9.92
C ARG A 462 46.20 43.39 10.43
N ASN A 463 45.50 42.30 10.73
CA ASN A 463 44.10 42.30 11.16
C ASN A 463 43.92 42.07 12.68
N LEU A 464 45.00 42.10 13.48
CA LEU A 464 44.91 42.05 14.96
C LEU A 464 44.12 43.22 15.58
N SER A 465 43.99 44.34 14.86
CA SER A 465 43.18 45.49 15.27
C SER A 465 41.73 45.44 14.75
N ASN A 466 41.39 44.48 13.90
CA ASN A 466 40.06 44.36 13.31
C ASN A 466 39.11 43.63 14.26
N SER A 467 38.07 44.29 14.76
CA SER A 467 37.15 43.73 15.76
C SER A 467 36.51 42.39 15.36
N LYS A 468 36.28 42.13 14.07
CA LYS A 468 35.69 40.86 13.59
C LYS A 468 36.70 39.72 13.49
N LEU A 469 37.97 40.03 13.29
CA LEU A 469 39.03 39.02 13.04
C LEU A 469 40.01 38.89 14.18
N LYS A 470 40.04 39.83 15.12
CA LYS A 470 41.04 39.94 16.19
C LYS A 470 41.26 38.62 16.92
N ASP A 471 40.20 38.00 17.40
CA ASP A 471 40.30 36.79 18.23
C ASP A 471 40.80 35.59 17.42
N ASN A 472 40.29 35.41 16.19
CA ASN A 472 40.73 34.33 15.32
C ASN A 472 42.15 34.56 14.78
N ALA A 473 42.53 35.81 14.51
CA ALA A 473 43.86 36.19 14.05
C ALA A 473 44.90 35.93 15.14
N ALA A 474 44.60 36.28 16.40
CA ALA A 474 45.46 35.96 17.54
C ALA A 474 45.66 34.45 17.68
N LYS A 475 44.57 33.67 17.75
CA LYS A 475 44.63 32.21 17.86
C LYS A 475 45.41 31.56 16.71
N PHE A 476 45.23 32.05 15.48
CA PHE A 476 45.96 31.55 14.33
C PHE A 476 47.46 31.83 14.44
N LEU A 477 47.84 33.04 14.86
CA LEU A 477 49.25 33.41 15.00
C LEU A 477 49.95 32.65 16.12
N ASP A 478 49.24 32.38 17.21
CA ASP A 478 49.73 31.53 18.30
C ASP A 478 49.96 30.10 17.79
N ALA A 479 48.98 29.53 17.07
CA ALA A 479 49.06 28.17 16.54
C ALA A 479 50.21 27.93 15.54
N ILE A 480 50.69 28.96 14.83
CA ILE A 480 51.83 28.85 13.91
C ILE A 480 53.18 29.21 14.56
N ALA A 481 53.18 29.70 15.79
CA ALA A 481 54.38 30.05 16.55
C ALA A 481 54.96 28.83 17.30
N ASP A 482 54.11 27.86 17.63
CA ASP A 482 54.46 26.61 18.30
C ASP A 482 55.07 25.54 17.35
N GLU A 483 55.18 25.84 16.04
CA GLU A 483 55.75 24.97 14.99
C GLU A 483 56.81 25.62 14.11
#